data_AF-A0A2D7PS97-F1
#
_entry.id   AF-A0A2D7PS97-F1
#
_cell.length_a   1.000
_cell.length_b   1.000
_cell.length_c   1.000
_cell.angle_alpha   90.00
_cell.angle_beta   90.00
_cell.angle_gamma   90.00
#
_symmetry.space_group_name_H-M   'P 1'
#
loop_
_entity.id
_entity.type
_entity.pdbx_description
1 polymer ?
#
loop_
_entity_poly.entity_id
_entity_poly.type
_entity_poly.pdbx_seq_one_letter_code
_entity_poly.pdbx_strand_id
1 'polypeptide(L)'
;MSHQDSNGSEELPEATLKNHRRSHGASAIWLIPLIAAVIGGGIGYQIYTQRGATIQISFENAEGLEADKTSIRYLNVVIGTVSDIVVAPDMKTVLVTADMTQESSRNLVEGTRFWVVRARIGGGRVTGLGTLFSGSYIAMSPGPPEAKKARKFIGLNEPPVKPMGDGMNVVLTASRLHGLAIGAPIYYLDVKVGEITNSDINEDGTGVELNALIEHKYAHYVRKNSRFWNVSGINITASALEGVRVDIESLSAVLSGGLSFYTPGKPGSAVEDGAIFKIRSHGPSTLEGAHRYLGPRFVIETATLGSVKSGDPVYYRGEQVGQVISQMLHDDAASVGIQIEIAHRYAALIREKTVFWNVSGFTADLGLTGIHVHSESLQSLMAGGIALAVPKKPGKKAAAGSVFKMRDKPPKHWERWRPEISLSGQPAHSASPAKSNDSPPAAEELVHHKGKEAGEKKKSKHWYRRLF
;
A
#
# COMPACT_ATOMS: atom_id res chain seq x y z
N MET A 1 -22.43 129.95 62.30
CA MET A 1 -21.31 129.83 61.35
C MET A 1 -21.19 128.37 60.95
N SER A 2 -21.12 128.15 59.64
CA SER A 2 -20.81 126.95 58.88
C SER A 2 -19.45 126.32 59.22
N HIS A 3 -19.21 125.11 58.69
CA HIS A 3 -18.00 124.24 58.69
C HIS A 3 -18.17 122.99 59.58
N GLN A 4 -17.89 121.75 59.16
CA GLN A 4 -17.48 121.18 57.88
C GLN A 4 -17.52 119.65 58.01
N ASP A 5 -18.14 118.96 57.06
CA ASP A 5 -18.05 117.51 56.89
C ASP A 5 -16.64 117.13 56.42
N SER A 6 -16.06 116.05 56.96
CA SER A 6 -15.01 115.31 56.27
C SER A 6 -15.14 113.81 56.54
N ASN A 7 -15.51 113.13 55.46
CA ASN A 7 -15.73 111.71 55.31
C ASN A 7 -14.37 111.05 55.00
N GLY A 8 -13.90 110.13 55.85
CA GLY A 8 -12.67 109.36 55.63
C GLY A 8 -13.00 107.94 55.23
N SER A 9 -13.03 107.66 53.92
CA SER A 9 -13.18 106.32 53.35
C SER A 9 -11.83 105.61 53.27
N GLU A 10 -11.74 104.40 53.84
CA GLU A 10 -10.61 103.47 53.71
C GLU A 10 -10.31 103.14 52.23
N GLU A 11 -9.07 103.37 51.80
CA GLU A 11 -8.56 102.89 50.51
C GLU A 11 -8.12 101.43 50.62
N LEU A 12 -8.78 100.53 49.87
CA LEU A 12 -8.36 99.14 49.67
C LEU A 12 -7.32 99.05 48.53
N PRO A 13 -6.37 98.10 48.57
CA PRO A 13 -5.28 98.02 47.59
C PRO A 13 -5.76 97.65 46.18
N GLU A 14 -5.20 98.33 45.17
CA GLU A 14 -5.46 98.07 43.74
C GLU A 14 -4.91 96.71 43.28
N ALA A 15 -5.81 95.88 42.75
CA ALA A 15 -5.46 94.62 42.09
C ALA A 15 -5.03 94.87 40.64
N THR A 16 -3.75 94.71 40.33
CA THR A 16 -3.27 94.69 38.94
C THR A 16 -3.72 93.40 38.23
N LEU A 17 -4.75 93.50 37.40
CA LEU A 17 -5.21 92.44 36.51
C LEU A 17 -4.20 92.21 35.38
N LYS A 18 -3.34 91.20 35.54
CA LYS A 18 -2.49 90.68 34.45
C LYS A 18 -3.36 89.89 33.47
N ASN A 19 -3.82 90.58 32.43
CA ASN A 19 -4.73 90.08 31.40
C ASN A 19 -4.09 88.89 30.65
N HIS A 20 -4.39 87.66 31.09
CA HIS A 20 -4.08 86.46 30.32
C HIS A 20 -5.08 86.39 29.17
N ARG A 21 -4.60 86.73 27.97
CA ARG A 21 -5.31 86.60 26.70
C ARG A 21 -5.72 85.13 26.55
N ARG A 22 -6.96 84.80 26.92
CA ARG A 22 -7.56 83.47 26.71
C ARG A 22 -7.64 83.23 25.20
N SER A 23 -6.69 82.48 24.67
CA SER A 23 -6.81 81.94 23.33
C SER A 23 -7.92 80.90 23.34
N HIS A 24 -9.05 81.19 22.70
CA HIS A 24 -10.07 80.21 22.33
C HIS A 24 -9.56 79.29 21.20
N GLY A 25 -8.39 78.68 21.38
CA GLY A 25 -7.99 77.53 20.59
C GLY A 25 -8.63 76.31 21.23
N ALA A 26 -9.38 75.52 20.46
CA ALA A 26 -9.84 74.21 20.91
C ALA A 26 -8.67 73.50 21.62
N SER A 27 -8.85 73.22 22.91
CA SER A 27 -7.75 72.77 23.75
C SER A 27 -7.19 71.47 23.18
N ALA A 28 -5.86 71.32 23.13
CA ALA A 28 -5.19 70.11 22.66
C ALA A 28 -5.67 68.82 23.37
N ILE A 29 -6.35 68.98 24.51
CA ILE A 29 -7.03 67.94 25.29
C ILE A 29 -8.14 67.24 24.48
N TRP A 30 -8.80 67.92 23.55
CA TRP A 30 -9.84 67.33 22.68
C TRP A 30 -9.29 66.50 21.51
N LEU A 31 -7.98 66.56 21.24
CA LEU A 31 -7.36 65.71 20.23
C LEU A 31 -7.31 64.24 20.67
N ILE A 32 -7.18 63.97 21.97
CA ILE A 32 -7.06 62.60 22.48
C ILE A 32 -8.37 61.80 22.23
N PRO A 33 -9.58 62.30 22.57
CA PRO A 33 -10.83 61.63 22.23
C PRO A 33 -11.05 61.47 20.72
N LEU A 34 -10.67 62.47 19.92
CA LEU A 34 -10.81 62.43 18.47
C LEU A 34 -9.92 61.33 17.86
N ILE A 35 -8.65 61.27 18.27
CA ILE A 35 -7.71 60.25 17.83
C ILE A 35 -8.19 58.86 18.27
N ALA A 36 -8.66 58.72 19.52
CA ALA A 36 -9.24 57.46 20.00
C ALA A 36 -10.47 57.04 19.19
N ALA A 37 -11.34 57.98 18.82
CA ALA A 37 -12.51 57.69 17.96
C ALA A 37 -12.10 57.28 16.54
N VAL A 38 -11.08 57.91 15.95
CA VAL A 38 -10.55 57.53 14.64
C VAL A 38 -9.92 56.14 14.67
N ILE A 39 -9.11 55.83 15.70
CA ILE A 39 -8.51 54.50 15.87
C ILE A 39 -9.60 53.45 16.11
N GLY A 40 -10.57 53.73 16.99
CA GLY A 40 -11.70 52.83 17.26
C GLY A 40 -12.56 52.60 16.03
N GLY A 41 -12.84 53.65 15.25
CA GLY A 41 -13.53 53.57 13.97
C GLY A 41 -12.75 52.76 12.94
N GLY A 42 -11.42 52.94 12.87
CA GLY A 42 -10.54 52.17 11.99
C GLY A 42 -10.53 50.67 12.33
N ILE A 43 -10.39 50.33 13.63
CA ILE A 43 -10.46 48.94 14.11
C ILE A 43 -11.85 48.35 13.83
N GLY A 44 -12.92 49.09 14.10
CA GLY A 44 -14.28 48.66 13.81
C GLY A 44 -14.52 48.39 12.32
N TYR A 45 -14.02 49.27 11.45
CA TYR A 45 -14.10 49.10 10.00
C TYR A 45 -13.31 47.88 9.52
N GLN A 46 -12.11 47.66 10.08
CA GLN A 46 -11.28 46.50 9.76
C GLN A 46 -11.96 45.18 10.21
N ILE A 47 -12.57 45.15 11.39
CA ILE A 47 -13.34 44.00 11.88
C ILE A 47 -14.55 43.73 10.98
N TYR A 48 -15.26 44.79 10.55
CA TYR A 48 -16.43 44.66 9.69
C TYR A 48 -16.08 44.12 8.30
N THR A 49 -14.99 44.61 7.70
CA THR A 49 -14.55 44.20 6.35
C THR A 49 -13.92 42.80 6.29
N GLN A 50 -13.45 42.27 7.42
CA GLN A 50 -12.90 40.91 7.51
C GLN A 50 -13.97 39.83 7.75
N ARG A 51 -15.16 40.19 8.23
CA ARG A 51 -16.29 39.27 8.40
C ARG A 51 -16.93 38.99 7.05
N GLY A 52 -16.91 37.72 6.64
CA GLY A 52 -17.61 37.27 5.45
C GLY A 52 -19.06 36.96 5.73
N ALA A 53 -19.60 36.01 4.97
CA ALA A 53 -20.96 35.56 5.03
C ALA A 53 -21.31 34.79 6.31
N THR A 54 -22.33 35.21 7.05
CA THR A 54 -23.00 34.33 8.01
C THR A 54 -23.90 33.33 7.25
N ILE A 55 -23.82 32.06 7.62
CA ILE A 55 -24.62 30.96 7.07
C ILE A 55 -25.28 30.15 8.16
N GLN A 56 -26.34 29.43 7.80
CA GLN A 56 -27.03 28.48 8.66
C GLN A 56 -26.94 27.07 8.06
N ILE A 57 -26.48 26.10 8.84
CA ILE A 57 -26.34 24.71 8.45
C ILE A 57 -27.23 23.86 9.37
N SER A 58 -28.15 23.09 8.77
CA SER A 58 -29.03 22.18 9.52
C SER A 58 -28.39 20.80 9.59
N PHE A 59 -28.20 20.25 10.80
CA PHE A 59 -27.73 18.88 11.05
C PHE A 59 -28.79 18.09 11.83
N GLU A 60 -28.74 16.76 11.76
CA GLU A 60 -29.61 15.90 12.58
C GLU A 60 -29.16 15.87 14.06
N ASN A 61 -27.86 16.02 14.31
CA ASN A 61 -27.28 16.15 15.64
C ASN A 61 -26.10 17.11 15.63
N ALA A 62 -25.74 17.65 16.80
CA ALA A 62 -24.59 18.54 16.99
C ALA A 62 -23.50 17.91 17.88
N GLU A 63 -23.38 16.58 17.85
CA GLU A 63 -22.42 15.87 18.69
C GLU A 63 -20.96 16.34 18.40
N GLY A 64 -20.29 16.83 19.44
CA GLY A 64 -18.92 17.33 19.35
C GLY A 64 -18.77 18.69 18.65
N LEU A 65 -19.87 19.37 18.33
CA LEU A 65 -19.85 20.76 17.86
C LEU A 65 -20.05 21.70 19.05
N GLU A 66 -19.14 22.65 19.21
CA GLU A 66 -19.19 23.73 20.20
C GLU A 66 -19.19 25.10 19.50
N ALA A 67 -20.05 26.01 19.97
CA ALA A 67 -20.05 27.42 19.56
C ALA A 67 -18.71 28.09 19.91
N ASP A 68 -18.28 29.01 19.07
CA ASP A 68 -17.02 29.77 19.13
C ASP A 68 -15.71 28.94 19.08
N LYS A 69 -15.80 27.61 19.08
CA LYS A 69 -14.64 26.71 19.03
C LYS A 69 -14.57 25.87 17.77
N THR A 70 -15.73 25.44 17.24
CA THR A 70 -15.76 24.57 16.08
C THR A 70 -15.38 25.35 14.84
N SER A 71 -14.30 24.94 14.19
CA SER A 71 -13.85 25.53 12.93
C SER A 71 -14.53 24.87 11.73
N ILE A 72 -14.81 25.66 10.69
CA ILE A 72 -15.18 25.18 9.37
C ILE A 72 -13.93 25.17 8.50
N ARG A 73 -13.64 24.04 7.84
CA ARG A 73 -12.39 23.83 7.10
C ARG A 73 -12.63 23.39 5.67
N TYR A 74 -11.79 23.87 4.76
CA TYR A 74 -11.66 23.36 3.40
C TYR A 74 -10.19 23.01 3.17
N LEU A 75 -9.90 21.79 2.71
CA LEU A 75 -8.52 21.30 2.52
C LEU A 75 -7.62 21.54 3.76
N ASN A 76 -8.15 21.34 4.97
CA ASN A 76 -7.52 21.62 6.27
C ASN A 76 -7.20 23.10 6.58
N VAL A 77 -7.64 24.04 5.75
CA VAL A 77 -7.56 25.48 6.02
C VAL A 77 -8.83 25.95 6.71
N VAL A 78 -8.69 26.71 7.80
CA VAL A 78 -9.83 27.31 8.51
C VAL A 78 -10.42 28.43 7.65
N ILE A 79 -11.69 28.29 7.30
CA ILE A 79 -12.41 29.20 6.42
C ILE A 79 -13.63 29.84 7.09
N GLY A 80 -13.89 29.50 8.35
CA GLY A 80 -14.81 30.16 9.26
C GLY A 80 -15.00 29.41 10.56
N THR A 81 -15.93 29.86 11.39
CA THR A 81 -16.14 29.39 12.77
C THR A 81 -17.62 29.32 13.08
N VAL A 82 -18.04 28.30 13.83
CA VAL A 82 -19.41 28.19 14.35
C VAL A 82 -19.61 29.27 15.41
N SER A 83 -20.61 30.12 15.23
CA SER A 83 -20.93 31.21 16.14
C SER A 83 -22.06 30.87 17.11
N ASP A 84 -23.00 30.01 16.70
CA ASP A 84 -24.16 29.63 17.52
C ASP A 84 -24.72 28.26 17.14
N ILE A 85 -25.35 27.57 18.09
CA ILE A 85 -25.96 26.24 17.92
C ILE A 85 -27.29 26.22 18.66
N VAL A 86 -28.39 26.10 17.91
CA VAL A 86 -29.75 26.06 18.47
C VAL A 86 -30.53 24.85 17.96
N VAL A 87 -31.31 24.23 18.84
CA VAL A 87 -32.25 23.17 18.42
C VAL A 87 -33.41 23.82 17.68
N ALA A 88 -33.76 23.30 16.50
CA ALA A 88 -34.88 23.81 15.73
C ALA A 88 -36.21 23.59 16.49
N PRO A 89 -37.25 24.39 16.22
CA PRO A 89 -38.56 24.24 16.88
C PRO A 89 -39.22 22.87 16.66
N ASP A 90 -38.81 22.13 15.62
CA ASP A 90 -39.29 20.79 15.32
C ASP A 90 -38.71 19.70 16.23
N MET A 91 -37.72 20.05 17.08
CA MET A 91 -36.98 19.16 17.98
C MET A 91 -36.29 17.98 17.26
N LYS A 92 -36.13 18.05 15.93
CA LYS A 92 -35.54 16.99 15.10
C LYS A 92 -34.20 17.38 14.50
N THR A 93 -33.97 18.68 14.35
CA THR A 93 -32.74 19.20 13.74
C THR A 93 -32.06 20.23 14.62
N VAL A 94 -30.76 20.38 14.41
CA VAL A 94 -29.94 21.42 15.04
C VAL A 94 -29.52 22.42 13.97
N LEU A 95 -29.80 23.70 14.22
CA LEU A 95 -29.40 24.81 13.37
C LEU A 95 -28.08 25.38 13.90
N VAL A 96 -27.03 25.18 13.11
CA VAL A 96 -25.69 25.68 13.37
C VAL A 96 -25.50 26.97 12.57
N THR A 97 -25.30 28.08 13.27
CA THR A 97 -24.94 29.35 12.64
C THR A 97 -23.42 29.47 12.60
N ALA A 98 -22.87 29.86 11.47
CA ALA A 98 -21.43 29.99 11.30
C ALA A 98 -21.06 31.25 10.53
N ASP A 99 -19.99 31.88 10.99
CA ASP A 99 -19.38 33.05 10.36
C ASP A 99 -18.24 32.60 9.44
N MET A 100 -18.38 32.93 8.17
CA MET A 100 -17.44 32.56 7.12
C MET A 100 -16.45 33.69 6.84
N THR A 101 -15.27 33.35 6.34
CA THR A 101 -14.31 34.34 5.82
C THR A 101 -14.82 34.96 4.52
N GLN A 102 -14.33 36.16 4.19
CA GLN A 102 -14.69 36.84 2.95
C GLN A 102 -14.31 36.03 1.70
N GLU A 103 -13.22 35.25 1.77
CA GLU A 103 -12.74 34.43 0.65
C GLU A 103 -13.66 33.23 0.38
N SER A 104 -14.11 32.52 1.43
CA SER A 104 -15.01 31.38 1.30
C SER A 104 -16.42 31.78 0.88
N SER A 105 -16.81 33.02 1.18
CA SER A 105 -18.12 33.58 0.85
C SER A 105 -18.46 33.55 -0.64
N ARG A 106 -17.45 33.52 -1.52
CA ARG A 106 -17.62 33.39 -2.98
C ARG A 106 -18.07 31.99 -3.41
N ASN A 107 -17.74 30.97 -2.61
CA ASN A 107 -18.02 29.57 -2.91
C ASN A 107 -19.25 29.03 -2.18
N LEU A 108 -20.03 29.90 -1.51
CA LEU A 108 -21.28 29.56 -0.83
C LEU A 108 -22.45 29.61 -1.84
N VAL A 109 -22.58 28.52 -2.59
CA VAL A 109 -23.59 28.37 -3.65
C VAL A 109 -24.44 27.12 -3.44
N GLU A 110 -25.58 27.03 -4.12
CA GLU A 110 -26.36 25.80 -4.18
C GLU A 110 -25.47 24.62 -4.62
N GLY A 111 -25.55 23.49 -3.90
CA GLY A 111 -24.66 22.34 -4.10
C GLY A 111 -23.36 22.37 -3.28
N THR A 112 -23.10 23.43 -2.51
CA THR A 112 -22.04 23.42 -1.49
C THR A 112 -22.42 22.46 -0.38
N ARG A 113 -21.50 21.56 -0.02
CA ARG A 113 -21.73 20.49 0.95
C ARG A 113 -20.93 20.75 2.22
N PHE A 114 -21.55 20.48 3.36
CA PHE A 114 -20.94 20.56 4.67
C PHE A 114 -21.11 19.23 5.39
N TRP A 115 -20.12 18.79 6.14
CA TRP A 115 -20.23 17.57 6.96
C TRP A 115 -19.38 17.64 8.21
N VAL A 116 -19.77 16.90 9.25
CA VAL A 116 -19.02 16.83 10.51
C VAL A 116 -17.90 15.80 10.39
N VAL A 117 -16.67 16.19 10.76
CA VAL A 117 -15.51 15.31 10.87
C VAL A 117 -15.15 15.13 12.34
N ARG A 118 -15.12 13.87 12.77
CA ARG A 118 -14.83 13.43 14.14
C ARG A 118 -13.79 12.31 14.15
N ALA A 119 -13.12 12.10 15.29
CA ALA A 119 -12.20 10.98 15.44
C ALA A 119 -12.98 9.67 15.36
N ARG A 120 -12.49 8.71 14.57
CA ARG A 120 -13.07 7.36 14.50
C ARG A 120 -12.00 6.33 14.87
N ILE A 121 -12.34 5.45 15.81
CA ILE A 121 -11.53 4.29 16.19
C ILE A 121 -12.16 3.06 15.54
N GLY A 122 -11.64 2.65 14.38
CA GLY A 122 -12.00 1.39 13.71
C GLY A 122 -10.82 0.43 13.78
N GLY A 123 -11.08 -0.87 13.97
CA GLY A 123 -10.11 -1.93 14.28
C GLY A 123 -8.98 -2.18 13.27
N GLY A 124 -8.10 -1.20 13.08
CA GLY A 124 -6.93 -1.24 12.20
C GLY A 124 -6.46 0.13 11.67
N ARG A 125 -7.28 1.19 11.77
CA ARG A 125 -6.91 2.55 11.34
C ARG A 125 -7.47 3.62 12.29
N VAL A 126 -6.58 4.52 12.74
CA VAL A 126 -7.00 5.76 13.40
C VAL A 126 -7.10 6.85 12.35
N THR A 127 -8.32 7.33 12.06
CA THR A 127 -8.55 8.48 11.17
C THR A 127 -8.99 9.67 12.00
N GLY A 128 -8.52 10.87 11.64
CA GLY A 128 -8.82 12.08 12.41
C GLY A 128 -7.97 12.26 13.67
N LEU A 129 -6.70 11.80 13.71
CA LEU A 129 -5.82 12.05 14.88
C LEU A 129 -5.73 13.53 15.28
N GLY A 130 -5.88 14.46 14.33
CA GLY A 130 -5.92 15.90 14.62
C GLY A 130 -7.15 16.35 15.43
N THR A 131 -8.26 15.61 15.40
CA THR A 131 -9.47 15.91 16.18
C THR A 131 -9.42 15.37 17.60
N LEU A 132 -8.50 14.46 17.93
CA LEU A 132 -8.25 14.04 19.31
C LEU A 132 -7.74 15.20 20.18
N PHE A 133 -6.98 16.12 19.58
CA PHE A 133 -6.45 17.30 20.28
C PHE A 133 -7.29 18.57 20.03
N SER A 134 -7.87 18.72 18.82
CA SER A 134 -8.57 19.96 18.41
C SER A 134 -10.09 19.90 18.48
N GLY A 135 -10.68 18.75 18.83
CA GLY A 135 -12.12 18.51 18.75
C GLY A 135 -12.64 18.25 17.32
N SER A 136 -13.94 18.01 17.20
CA SER A 136 -14.60 17.85 15.89
C SER A 136 -14.58 19.16 15.11
N TYR A 137 -14.65 19.08 13.78
CA TYR A 137 -14.74 20.25 12.91
C TYR A 137 -15.73 20.00 11.77
N ILE A 138 -16.20 21.06 11.14
CA ILE A 138 -17.07 20.96 9.95
C ILE A 138 -16.19 21.10 8.71
N ALA A 139 -16.27 20.15 7.78
CA ALA A 139 -15.62 20.25 6.49
C ALA A 139 -16.58 20.83 5.44
N MET A 140 -16.05 21.59 4.48
CA MET A 140 -16.78 22.15 3.35
C MET A 140 -16.29 21.54 2.03
N SER A 141 -17.17 21.39 1.05
CA SER A 141 -16.82 21.22 -0.36
C SER A 141 -17.62 22.21 -1.20
N PRO A 142 -16.96 23.04 -2.04
CA PRO A 142 -17.66 24.01 -2.89
C PRO A 142 -18.58 23.32 -3.90
N GLY A 143 -19.69 23.97 -4.23
CA GLY A 143 -20.59 23.58 -5.32
C GLY A 143 -20.14 24.10 -6.69
N PRO A 144 -20.93 23.87 -7.76
CA PRO A 144 -20.65 24.37 -9.10
C PRO A 144 -20.52 25.90 -9.13
N PRO A 145 -19.50 26.50 -9.78
CA PRO A 145 -19.28 27.95 -9.77
C PRO A 145 -20.44 28.79 -10.31
N GLU A 146 -21.22 28.21 -11.23
CA GLU A 146 -22.37 28.81 -11.92
C GLU A 146 -23.64 28.83 -11.04
N ALA A 147 -23.64 28.12 -9.91
CA ALA A 147 -24.83 27.96 -9.08
C ALA A 147 -25.17 29.24 -8.28
N LYS A 148 -26.45 29.38 -7.93
CA LYS A 148 -26.94 30.56 -7.19
C LYS A 148 -26.33 30.62 -5.79
N LYS A 149 -26.06 31.82 -5.29
CA LYS A 149 -25.58 32.02 -3.91
C LYS A 149 -26.61 31.50 -2.91
N ALA A 150 -26.14 30.74 -1.93
CA ALA A 150 -26.97 30.17 -0.88
C ALA A 150 -26.42 30.55 0.50
N ARG A 151 -27.30 30.65 1.49
CA ARG A 151 -26.96 30.94 2.90
C ARG A 151 -27.50 29.91 3.88
N LYS A 152 -28.36 29.01 3.40
CA LYS A 152 -28.93 27.90 4.16
C LYS A 152 -28.47 26.61 3.51
N PHE A 153 -27.93 25.71 4.33
CA PHE A 153 -27.36 24.45 3.87
C PHE A 153 -27.87 23.30 4.74
N ILE A 154 -27.94 22.12 4.15
CA ILE A 154 -28.17 20.88 4.87
C ILE A 154 -26.80 20.22 5.07
N GLY A 155 -26.46 20.01 6.33
CA GLY A 155 -25.24 19.35 6.74
C GLY A 155 -25.40 17.83 6.70
N LEU A 156 -24.35 17.15 6.25
CA LEU A 156 -24.29 15.70 6.20
C LEU A 156 -23.61 15.19 7.48
N ASN A 157 -24.14 14.11 8.08
CA ASN A 157 -23.52 13.47 9.24
C ASN A 157 -22.24 12.70 8.89
N GLU A 158 -22.07 12.38 7.61
CA GLU A 158 -20.93 11.65 7.08
C GLU A 158 -20.31 12.42 5.92
N PRO A 159 -19.00 12.28 5.69
CA PRO A 159 -18.38 12.83 4.48
C PRO A 159 -19.16 12.35 3.26
N PRO A 160 -19.53 13.25 2.33
CA PRO A 160 -20.12 12.81 1.09
C PRO A 160 -19.13 11.82 0.48
N VAL A 161 -19.62 10.60 0.19
CA VAL A 161 -18.86 9.65 -0.63
C VAL A 161 -18.45 10.46 -1.84
N LYS A 162 -17.14 10.65 -2.04
CA LYS A 162 -16.67 11.32 -3.26
C LYS A 162 -17.38 10.59 -4.39
N PRO A 163 -18.13 11.26 -5.28
CA PRO A 163 -18.55 10.60 -6.51
C PRO A 163 -17.24 10.10 -7.09
N MET A 164 -17.11 8.79 -7.07
CA MET A 164 -15.86 8.14 -7.34
C MET A 164 -15.79 8.24 -8.85
N GLY A 165 -15.07 9.29 -9.29
CA GLY A 165 -15.22 9.85 -10.64
C GLY A 165 -15.00 8.79 -11.71
N ASP A 166 -15.61 8.97 -12.90
CA ASP A 166 -15.51 8.15 -14.12
C ASP A 166 -14.61 6.90 -14.01
N GLY A 167 -15.00 5.95 -13.17
CA GLY A 167 -14.25 4.72 -12.93
C GLY A 167 -14.83 3.58 -13.74
N MET A 168 -14.11 2.46 -13.78
CA MET A 168 -14.63 1.22 -14.30
C MET A 168 -15.23 0.39 -13.16
N ASN A 169 -16.53 0.12 -13.24
CA ASN A 169 -17.25 -0.82 -12.39
C ASN A 169 -16.85 -2.25 -12.75
N VAL A 170 -16.62 -3.04 -11.72
CA VAL A 170 -16.29 -4.46 -11.82
C VAL A 170 -17.09 -5.21 -10.77
N VAL A 171 -17.72 -6.30 -11.16
CA VAL A 171 -18.50 -7.15 -10.27
C VAL A 171 -17.64 -8.33 -9.84
N LEU A 172 -17.51 -8.57 -8.55
CA LEU A 172 -16.65 -9.60 -7.99
C LEU A 172 -17.47 -10.62 -7.19
N THR A 173 -17.39 -11.89 -7.58
CA THR A 173 -18.16 -12.97 -6.93
C THR A 173 -17.27 -13.81 -6.02
N ALA A 174 -17.77 -14.16 -4.85
CA ALA A 174 -17.08 -15.04 -3.90
C ALA A 174 -18.09 -15.95 -3.18
N SER A 175 -17.64 -17.11 -2.69
CA SER A 175 -18.50 -17.97 -1.87
C SER A 175 -18.82 -17.38 -0.50
N ARG A 176 -17.95 -16.50 0.03
CA ARG A 176 -18.10 -15.75 1.29
C ARG A 176 -17.29 -14.45 1.23
N LEU A 177 -17.65 -13.45 2.05
CA LEU A 177 -16.98 -12.15 2.15
C LEU A 177 -15.53 -12.22 2.65
N HIS A 178 -15.16 -13.25 3.43
CA HIS A 178 -13.80 -13.45 3.96
C HIS A 178 -13.12 -12.17 4.51
N GLY A 179 -13.87 -11.35 5.26
CA GLY A 179 -13.35 -10.13 5.89
C GLY A 179 -13.23 -8.91 4.97
N LEU A 180 -13.72 -8.98 3.74
CA LEU A 180 -13.81 -7.83 2.84
C LEU A 180 -14.99 -6.93 3.26
N ALA A 181 -14.72 -5.65 3.51
CA ALA A 181 -15.71 -4.64 3.85
C ALA A 181 -15.89 -3.64 2.71
N ILE A 182 -17.00 -2.90 2.72
CA ILE A 182 -17.18 -1.71 1.88
C ILE A 182 -16.03 -0.74 2.17
N GLY A 183 -15.43 -0.19 1.11
CA GLY A 183 -14.23 0.65 1.17
C GLY A 183 -12.91 -0.12 1.21
N ALA A 184 -12.94 -1.46 1.19
CA ALA A 184 -11.71 -2.25 1.14
C ALA A 184 -10.92 -1.93 -0.15
N PRO A 185 -9.60 -1.71 -0.06
CA PRO A 185 -8.77 -1.30 -1.19
C PRO A 185 -8.57 -2.44 -2.20
N ILE A 186 -8.46 -2.08 -3.48
CA ILE A 186 -8.07 -2.96 -4.57
C ILE A 186 -6.68 -2.56 -5.05
N TYR A 187 -5.78 -3.54 -5.14
CA TYR A 187 -4.38 -3.34 -5.51
C TYR A 187 -4.03 -3.97 -6.87
N TYR A 188 -3.20 -3.27 -7.64
CA TYR A 188 -2.51 -3.81 -8.81
C TYR A 188 -1.01 -3.52 -8.65
N LEU A 189 -0.18 -4.56 -8.65
CA LEU A 189 1.27 -4.44 -8.39
C LEU A 189 1.57 -3.59 -7.14
N ASP A 190 0.87 -3.87 -6.03
CA ASP A 190 0.96 -3.17 -4.73
C ASP A 190 0.54 -1.69 -4.73
N VAL A 191 0.05 -1.16 -5.85
CA VAL A 191 -0.52 0.18 -5.94
C VAL A 191 -2.03 0.12 -5.74
N LYS A 192 -2.60 0.95 -4.85
CA LYS A 192 -4.06 1.10 -4.72
C LYS A 192 -4.60 1.68 -6.02
N VAL A 193 -5.53 0.96 -6.64
CA VAL A 193 -6.13 1.33 -7.93
C VAL A 193 -7.66 1.46 -7.87
N GLY A 194 -8.27 1.06 -6.76
CA GLY A 194 -9.72 1.12 -6.58
C GLY A 194 -10.14 0.70 -5.19
N GLU A 195 -11.44 0.52 -5.02
CA GLU A 195 -12.04 0.04 -3.77
C GLU A 195 -13.40 -0.64 -3.99
N ILE A 196 -13.83 -1.43 -3.00
CA ILE A 196 -15.15 -2.04 -2.95
C ILE A 196 -16.18 -0.96 -2.63
N THR A 197 -17.21 -0.80 -3.46
CA THR A 197 -18.28 0.19 -3.29
C THR A 197 -19.51 -0.38 -2.62
N ASN A 198 -19.86 -1.65 -2.90
CA ASN A 198 -21.03 -2.31 -2.32
C ASN A 198 -20.80 -3.82 -2.17
N SER A 199 -21.57 -4.45 -1.29
CA SER A 199 -21.59 -5.89 -1.10
C SER A 199 -23.01 -6.38 -0.88
N ASP A 200 -23.44 -7.38 -1.64
CA ASP A 200 -24.75 -8.02 -1.49
C ASP A 200 -24.61 -9.55 -1.56
N ILE A 201 -25.67 -10.26 -1.16
CA ILE A 201 -25.80 -11.69 -1.38
C ILE A 201 -26.26 -11.89 -2.84
N ASN A 202 -25.69 -12.87 -3.52
CA ASN A 202 -26.13 -13.20 -4.89
C ASN A 202 -27.58 -13.70 -4.91
N GLU A 203 -28.29 -13.53 -6.02
CA GLU A 203 -29.72 -13.90 -6.14
C GLU A 203 -30.02 -15.37 -5.79
N ASP A 204 -29.06 -16.27 -6.03
CA ASP A 204 -29.15 -17.70 -5.72
C ASP A 204 -28.76 -18.07 -4.27
N GLY A 205 -28.29 -17.11 -3.47
CA GLY A 205 -27.97 -17.28 -2.05
C GLY A 205 -26.75 -18.17 -1.77
N THR A 206 -25.99 -18.55 -2.79
CA THR A 206 -24.83 -19.45 -2.68
C THR A 206 -23.51 -18.74 -2.37
N GLY A 207 -23.53 -17.41 -2.34
CA GLY A 207 -22.33 -16.58 -2.23
C GLY A 207 -22.63 -15.10 -2.04
N VAL A 208 -21.66 -14.28 -2.40
CA VAL A 208 -21.71 -12.83 -2.29
C VAL A 208 -21.23 -12.19 -3.58
N GLU A 209 -21.86 -11.08 -3.93
CA GLU A 209 -21.49 -10.20 -5.03
C GLU A 209 -20.96 -8.89 -4.46
N LEU A 210 -19.79 -8.48 -4.92
CA LEU A 210 -19.13 -7.24 -4.49
C LEU A 210 -19.01 -6.33 -5.70
N ASN A 211 -19.57 -5.14 -5.59
CA ASN A 211 -19.31 -4.09 -6.57
C ASN A 211 -18.01 -3.40 -6.21
N ALA A 212 -17.15 -3.27 -7.19
CA ALA A 212 -15.86 -2.60 -7.09
C ALA A 212 -15.76 -1.52 -8.15
N LEU A 213 -15.08 -0.44 -7.82
CA LEU A 213 -14.76 0.60 -8.79
C LEU A 213 -13.25 0.80 -8.86
N ILE A 214 -12.74 0.69 -10.08
CA ILE A 214 -11.35 0.94 -10.45
C ILE A 214 -11.25 2.36 -11.01
N GLU A 215 -10.27 3.15 -10.57
CA GLU A 215 -10.10 4.52 -11.07
C GLU A 215 -9.83 4.54 -12.59
N HIS A 216 -10.34 5.55 -13.29
CA HIS A 216 -10.24 5.69 -14.76
C HIS A 216 -8.85 5.37 -15.32
N LYS A 217 -7.81 5.97 -14.72
CA LYS A 217 -6.40 5.85 -15.11
C LYS A 217 -5.83 4.44 -14.95
N TYR A 218 -6.56 3.52 -14.31
CA TYR A 218 -6.17 2.13 -14.12
C TYR A 218 -7.12 1.12 -14.78
N ALA A 219 -8.24 1.58 -15.34
CA ALA A 219 -9.23 0.71 -15.98
C ALA A 219 -8.62 -0.18 -17.07
N HIS A 220 -7.62 0.32 -17.80
CA HIS A 220 -6.93 -0.43 -18.85
C HIS A 220 -6.05 -1.59 -18.34
N TYR A 221 -5.79 -1.71 -17.04
CA TYR A 221 -5.08 -2.87 -16.49
C TYR A 221 -6.00 -4.08 -16.28
N VAL A 222 -7.32 -3.85 -16.19
CA VAL A 222 -8.31 -4.90 -16.09
C VAL A 222 -8.58 -5.46 -17.49
N ARG A 223 -8.45 -6.78 -17.63
CA ARG A 223 -8.58 -7.53 -18.89
C ARG A 223 -9.43 -8.76 -18.67
N LYS A 224 -9.95 -9.37 -19.74
CA LYS A 224 -10.78 -10.58 -19.63
C LYS A 224 -10.08 -11.75 -18.92
N ASN A 225 -8.76 -11.81 -18.98
CA ASN A 225 -7.96 -12.82 -18.30
C ASN A 225 -7.46 -12.40 -16.90
N SER A 226 -7.81 -11.22 -16.40
CA SER A 226 -7.44 -10.77 -15.05
C SER A 226 -7.98 -11.72 -13.98
N ARG A 227 -7.20 -11.89 -12.91
CA ARG A 227 -7.53 -12.77 -11.79
C ARG A 227 -7.48 -11.95 -10.51
N PHE A 228 -8.55 -12.02 -9.72
CA PHE A 228 -8.67 -11.34 -8.43
C PHE A 228 -8.50 -12.36 -7.30
N TRP A 229 -7.82 -11.97 -6.22
CA TRP A 229 -7.71 -12.75 -4.98
C TRP A 229 -7.77 -11.86 -3.75
N ASN A 230 -8.13 -12.48 -2.63
CA ASN A 230 -8.14 -11.82 -1.33
C ASN A 230 -6.72 -11.77 -0.76
N VAL A 231 -6.27 -10.57 -0.38
CA VAL A 231 -4.96 -10.36 0.30
C VAL A 231 -5.09 -10.32 1.83
N SER A 232 -6.31 -10.49 2.34
CA SER A 232 -6.61 -10.57 3.78
C SER A 232 -6.32 -11.99 4.26
N GLY A 233 -5.21 -12.19 4.96
CA GLY A 233 -4.92 -13.48 5.58
C GLY A 233 -3.47 -13.61 6.00
N ILE A 234 -3.24 -13.57 7.30
CA ILE A 234 -2.01 -14.08 7.90
C ILE A 234 -1.98 -15.60 7.63
N ASN A 235 -1.08 -16.06 6.75
CA ASN A 235 -0.87 -17.49 6.55
C ASN A 235 0.29 -17.93 7.46
N ILE A 236 0.00 -18.24 8.73
CA ILE A 236 1.00 -18.82 9.64
C ILE A 236 1.15 -20.29 9.27
N THR A 237 2.18 -20.59 8.47
CA THR A 237 2.64 -21.97 8.32
C THR A 237 3.57 -22.27 9.48
N ALA A 238 3.01 -22.82 10.57
CA ALA A 238 3.80 -23.29 11.71
C ALA A 238 4.55 -24.58 11.35
N SER A 239 5.74 -24.46 10.79
CA SER A 239 6.68 -25.57 10.66
C SER A 239 7.33 -25.82 12.01
N ALA A 240 6.95 -26.93 12.66
CA ALA A 240 7.23 -27.22 14.08
C ALA A 240 8.72 -27.34 14.49
N LEU A 241 9.70 -27.07 13.62
CA LEU A 241 11.12 -27.28 13.92
C LEU A 241 12.09 -26.21 13.39
N GLU A 242 11.62 -25.14 12.76
CA GLU A 242 12.48 -24.02 12.38
C GLU A 242 11.70 -22.72 12.52
N GLY A 243 12.35 -21.68 13.05
CA GLY A 243 11.75 -20.43 13.49
C GLY A 243 10.67 -19.88 12.56
N VAL A 244 9.64 -19.30 13.18
CA VAL A 244 8.47 -18.71 12.53
C VAL A 244 8.91 -17.81 11.36
N ARG A 245 8.80 -18.31 10.11
CA ARG A 245 8.87 -17.47 8.92
C ARG A 245 7.49 -16.87 8.71
N VAL A 246 7.38 -15.57 8.98
CA VAL A 246 6.20 -14.78 8.67
C VAL A 246 6.47 -14.09 7.34
N ASP A 247 5.92 -14.61 6.25
CA ASP A 247 5.92 -13.91 4.96
C ASP A 247 4.89 -12.78 5.04
N ILE A 248 5.35 -11.57 5.40
CA ILE A 248 4.53 -10.36 5.44
C ILE A 248 4.61 -9.72 4.06
N GLU A 249 3.81 -10.22 3.10
CA GLU A 249 3.85 -9.74 1.71
C GLU A 249 3.41 -8.27 1.56
N SER A 250 2.74 -7.70 2.55
CA SER A 250 2.59 -6.25 2.69
C SER A 250 2.02 -5.90 4.06
N LEU A 251 2.78 -5.15 4.87
CA LEU A 251 2.33 -4.71 6.19
C LEU A 251 1.03 -3.87 6.09
N SER A 252 0.78 -3.18 4.97
CA SER A 252 -0.46 -2.42 4.75
C SER A 252 -1.66 -3.28 4.35
N ALA A 253 -1.44 -4.36 3.58
CA ALA A 253 -2.50 -5.29 3.17
C ALA A 253 -2.96 -6.19 4.33
N VAL A 254 -2.03 -6.62 5.18
CA VAL A 254 -2.31 -7.43 6.37
C VAL A 254 -3.14 -6.66 7.42
N LEU A 255 -2.97 -5.34 7.52
CA LEU A 255 -3.65 -4.51 8.54
C LEU A 255 -5.04 -4.01 8.13
N SER A 256 -5.33 -3.88 6.83
CA SER A 256 -6.61 -3.30 6.35
C SER A 256 -7.50 -4.29 5.60
N GLY A 257 -6.98 -5.47 5.24
CA GLY A 257 -7.62 -6.35 4.27
C GLY A 257 -7.70 -5.72 2.88
N GLY A 258 -8.11 -6.50 1.88
CA GLY A 258 -8.29 -5.99 0.52
C GLY A 258 -8.29 -7.06 -0.56
N LEU A 259 -8.37 -6.60 -1.80
CA LEU A 259 -8.25 -7.44 -2.99
C LEU A 259 -7.03 -7.03 -3.80
N SER A 260 -6.42 -7.98 -4.49
CA SER A 260 -5.45 -7.67 -5.53
C SER A 260 -5.82 -8.40 -6.81
N PHE A 261 -5.42 -7.83 -7.95
CA PHE A 261 -5.54 -8.50 -9.24
C PHE A 261 -4.25 -8.42 -10.05
N TYR A 262 -4.09 -9.39 -10.95
CA TYR A 262 -3.05 -9.41 -11.98
C TYR A 262 -3.62 -9.94 -13.29
N THR A 263 -2.94 -9.61 -14.39
CA THR A 263 -3.27 -10.09 -15.73
C THR A 263 -2.20 -11.08 -16.19
N PRO A 264 -2.48 -12.40 -16.25
CA PRO A 264 -1.50 -13.43 -16.64
C PRO A 264 -1.04 -13.28 -18.08
N GLY A 265 0.28 -13.34 -18.29
CA GLY A 265 0.87 -13.45 -19.64
C GLY A 265 0.61 -12.21 -20.51
N LYS A 266 0.21 -12.43 -21.77
CA LYS A 266 -0.20 -11.33 -22.64
C LYS A 266 -1.56 -10.79 -22.18
N PRO A 267 -1.74 -9.47 -22.05
CA PRO A 267 -3.05 -8.87 -21.78
C PRO A 267 -4.10 -9.38 -22.77
N GLY A 268 -5.22 -9.89 -22.26
CA GLY A 268 -6.37 -10.25 -23.08
C GLY A 268 -7.07 -9.01 -23.65
N SER A 269 -8.24 -9.19 -24.25
CA SER A 269 -9.06 -8.06 -24.68
C SER A 269 -9.51 -7.21 -23.49
N ALA A 270 -9.80 -5.94 -23.78
CA ALA A 270 -10.42 -5.04 -22.83
C ALA A 270 -11.76 -5.60 -22.34
N VAL A 271 -12.07 -5.33 -21.09
CA VAL A 271 -13.37 -5.63 -20.49
C VAL A 271 -14.27 -4.41 -20.58
N GLU A 272 -15.56 -4.68 -20.66
CA GLU A 272 -16.61 -3.66 -20.59
C GLU A 272 -16.89 -3.30 -19.13
N ASP A 273 -17.52 -2.15 -18.94
CA ASP A 273 -17.98 -1.72 -17.62
C ASP A 273 -18.97 -2.74 -17.05
N GLY A 274 -18.82 -3.08 -15.76
CA GLY A 274 -19.63 -4.11 -15.10
C GLY A 274 -19.16 -5.55 -15.34
N ALA A 275 -17.96 -5.76 -15.88
CA ALA A 275 -17.43 -7.12 -16.08
C ALA A 275 -17.35 -7.93 -14.77
N ILE A 276 -17.72 -9.20 -14.85
CA ILE A 276 -17.79 -10.11 -13.70
C ILE A 276 -16.52 -10.94 -13.56
N PHE A 277 -15.94 -10.97 -12.36
CA PHE A 277 -14.80 -11.82 -12.01
C PHE A 277 -15.08 -12.63 -10.75
N LYS A 278 -14.52 -13.84 -10.69
CA LYS A 278 -14.57 -14.68 -9.48
C LYS A 278 -13.32 -14.46 -8.64
N ILE A 279 -13.52 -14.12 -7.36
CA ILE A 279 -12.44 -14.01 -6.38
C ILE A 279 -11.92 -15.41 -6.06
N ARG A 280 -10.59 -15.56 -6.11
CA ARG A 280 -9.92 -16.81 -5.76
C ARG A 280 -9.46 -16.78 -4.30
N SER A 281 -9.57 -17.93 -3.63
CA SER A 281 -9.25 -18.10 -2.21
C SER A 281 -7.75 -17.95 -1.90
N HIS A 282 -6.89 -18.11 -2.89
CA HIS A 282 -5.44 -17.99 -2.74
C HIS A 282 -4.86 -17.15 -3.87
N GLY A 283 -4.08 -16.13 -3.52
CA GLY A 283 -3.15 -15.51 -4.44
C GLY A 283 -2.01 -16.47 -4.79
N PRO A 284 -1.22 -16.20 -5.85
CA PRO A 284 0.06 -16.86 -6.01
C PRO A 284 0.90 -16.61 -4.75
N SER A 285 1.50 -17.64 -4.18
CA SER A 285 2.21 -17.63 -2.88
C SER A 285 3.43 -16.70 -2.79
N THR A 286 3.67 -15.91 -3.85
CA THR A 286 4.64 -14.81 -3.98
C THR A 286 4.19 -13.91 -5.14
N LEU A 287 4.33 -12.58 -5.03
CA LEU A 287 4.22 -11.65 -6.17
C LEU A 287 5.19 -12.02 -7.30
N GLU A 288 6.35 -12.57 -6.94
CA GLU A 288 7.32 -13.16 -7.87
C GLU A 288 6.76 -14.41 -8.57
N GLY A 289 5.92 -15.18 -7.90
CA GLY A 289 5.24 -16.36 -8.42
C GLY A 289 4.07 -16.05 -9.36
N ALA A 290 3.40 -14.92 -9.19
CA ALA A 290 2.35 -14.45 -10.12
C ALA A 290 2.88 -14.27 -11.56
N HIS A 291 4.10 -13.77 -11.67
CA HIS A 291 4.81 -13.57 -12.94
C HIS A 291 5.60 -14.80 -13.40
N ARG A 292 5.98 -15.72 -12.49
CA ARG A 292 6.90 -16.83 -12.75
C ARG A 292 6.21 -18.19 -12.97
N TYR A 293 5.03 -18.41 -12.40
CA TYR A 293 4.33 -19.70 -12.42
C TYR A 293 3.01 -19.64 -13.20
N LEU A 294 3.14 -19.46 -14.52
CA LEU A 294 2.11 -19.78 -15.53
C LEU A 294 2.64 -20.82 -16.51
N GLY A 295 3.51 -21.70 -16.03
CA GLY A 295 4.11 -22.70 -16.87
C GLY A 295 3.31 -24.01 -16.90
N PRO A 296 3.74 -24.97 -17.73
CA PRO A 296 3.01 -26.22 -17.91
C PRO A 296 2.95 -27.03 -16.62
N ARG A 297 1.82 -27.71 -16.44
CA ARG A 297 1.59 -28.65 -15.34
C ARG A 297 1.93 -30.06 -15.75
N PHE A 298 2.37 -30.87 -14.79
CA PHE A 298 2.65 -32.29 -14.98
C PHE A 298 2.14 -33.06 -13.77
N VAL A 299 1.90 -34.35 -13.94
CA VAL A 299 1.47 -35.23 -12.85
C VAL A 299 2.61 -36.18 -12.51
N ILE A 300 2.91 -36.33 -11.23
CA ILE A 300 3.85 -37.32 -10.73
C ILE A 300 3.05 -38.34 -9.92
N GLU A 301 3.02 -39.58 -10.40
CA GLU A 301 2.44 -40.73 -9.72
C GLU A 301 3.43 -41.32 -8.73
N THR A 302 2.94 -41.62 -7.53
CA THR A 302 3.69 -42.33 -6.48
C THR A 302 2.75 -43.27 -5.74
N ALA A 303 3.29 -44.36 -5.19
CA ALA A 303 2.51 -45.28 -4.34
C ALA A 303 2.13 -44.63 -3.00
N THR A 304 2.98 -43.74 -2.47
CA THR A 304 2.72 -43.02 -1.21
C THR A 304 3.11 -41.56 -1.35
N LEU A 305 2.39 -40.66 -0.67
CA LEU A 305 2.66 -39.23 -0.75
C LEU A 305 3.99 -38.83 -0.08
N GLY A 306 4.44 -39.60 0.91
CA GLY A 306 5.62 -39.28 1.71
C GLY A 306 5.49 -37.92 2.39
N SER A 307 6.57 -37.13 2.36
CA SER A 307 6.63 -35.79 2.95
C SER A 307 6.16 -34.66 2.04
N VAL A 308 5.72 -34.96 0.81
CA VAL A 308 5.40 -33.92 -0.19
C VAL A 308 4.11 -33.19 0.17
N LYS A 309 4.14 -31.86 0.15
CA LYS A 309 3.01 -30.98 0.45
C LYS A 309 2.73 -29.98 -0.67
N SER A 310 1.55 -29.37 -0.65
CA SER A 310 1.24 -28.27 -1.58
C SER A 310 2.11 -27.06 -1.23
N GLY A 311 2.64 -26.39 -2.25
CA GLY A 311 3.63 -25.33 -2.11
C GLY A 311 5.08 -25.83 -2.07
N ASP A 312 5.32 -27.13 -1.94
CA ASP A 312 6.68 -27.66 -1.92
C ASP A 312 7.43 -27.30 -3.21
N PRO A 313 8.71 -26.91 -3.10
CA PRO A 313 9.52 -26.54 -4.25
C PRO A 313 9.87 -27.74 -5.13
N VAL A 314 9.93 -27.51 -6.44
CA VAL A 314 10.46 -28.44 -7.42
C VAL A 314 11.84 -27.97 -7.86
N TYR A 315 12.86 -28.80 -7.67
CA TYR A 315 14.25 -28.46 -7.89
C TYR A 315 14.86 -29.10 -9.13
N TYR A 316 15.72 -28.36 -9.82
CA TYR A 316 16.64 -28.88 -10.82
C TYR A 316 18.05 -28.42 -10.49
N ARG A 317 18.94 -29.37 -10.18
CA ARG A 317 20.34 -29.11 -9.80
C ARG A 317 20.49 -28.11 -8.63
N GLY A 318 19.56 -28.15 -7.67
CA GLY A 318 19.54 -27.26 -6.50
C GLY A 318 18.79 -25.94 -6.70
N GLU A 319 18.44 -25.58 -7.93
CA GLU A 319 17.66 -24.38 -8.23
C GLU A 319 16.17 -24.68 -8.23
N GLN A 320 15.36 -23.81 -7.63
CA GLN A 320 13.91 -23.94 -7.68
C GLN A 320 13.41 -23.58 -9.08
N VAL A 321 12.78 -24.57 -9.73
CA VAL A 321 12.26 -24.44 -11.10
C VAL A 321 10.73 -24.55 -11.17
N GLY A 322 10.08 -24.93 -10.08
CA GLY A 322 8.64 -25.05 -10.00
C GLY A 322 8.15 -25.27 -8.58
N GLN A 323 6.90 -25.68 -8.46
CA GLN A 323 6.26 -25.98 -7.18
C GLN A 323 5.18 -27.06 -7.32
N VAL A 324 4.86 -27.70 -6.21
CA VAL A 324 3.73 -28.61 -6.08
C VAL A 324 2.44 -27.81 -5.91
N ILE A 325 1.43 -28.11 -6.72
CA ILE A 325 0.13 -27.44 -6.71
C ILE A 325 -0.87 -28.19 -5.84
N SER A 326 -1.01 -29.49 -6.05
CA SER A 326 -1.99 -30.31 -5.34
C SER A 326 -1.60 -31.78 -5.31
N GLN A 327 -2.19 -32.53 -4.39
CA GLN A 327 -2.07 -33.97 -4.26
C GLN A 327 -3.47 -34.56 -4.22
N MET A 328 -3.71 -35.63 -4.97
CA MET A 328 -4.99 -36.34 -4.99
C MET A 328 -4.72 -37.84 -5.00
N LEU A 329 -5.43 -38.59 -4.15
CA LEU A 329 -5.47 -40.05 -4.28
C LEU A 329 -6.25 -40.37 -5.56
N HIS A 330 -5.73 -41.25 -6.41
CA HIS A 330 -6.47 -41.72 -7.57
C HIS A 330 -7.67 -42.57 -7.15
N ASP A 331 -8.68 -42.66 -8.01
CA ASP A 331 -9.93 -43.38 -7.73
C ASP A 331 -9.71 -44.87 -7.44
N ASP A 332 -8.60 -45.44 -7.94
CA ASP A 332 -8.19 -46.83 -7.68
C ASP A 332 -7.58 -47.06 -6.29
N ALA A 333 -7.39 -46.00 -5.50
CA ALA A 333 -6.75 -45.97 -4.19
C ALA A 333 -5.32 -46.59 -4.15
N ALA A 334 -4.73 -46.91 -5.29
CA ALA A 334 -3.44 -47.58 -5.39
C ALA A 334 -2.29 -46.58 -5.53
N SER A 335 -2.58 -45.34 -5.93
CA SER A 335 -1.57 -44.32 -6.17
C SER A 335 -2.04 -42.92 -5.85
N VAL A 336 -1.08 -42.03 -5.57
CA VAL A 336 -1.30 -40.60 -5.38
C VAL A 336 -0.76 -39.87 -6.60
N GLY A 337 -1.59 -39.01 -7.19
CA GLY A 337 -1.22 -38.06 -8.22
C GLY A 337 -0.80 -36.73 -7.60
N ILE A 338 0.47 -36.36 -7.80
CA ILE A 338 1.01 -35.06 -7.37
C ILE A 338 1.07 -34.15 -8.59
N GLN A 339 0.26 -33.11 -8.61
CA GLN A 339 0.30 -32.11 -9.68
C GLN A 339 1.38 -31.07 -9.37
N ILE A 340 2.35 -30.96 -10.27
CA ILE A 340 3.41 -29.93 -10.21
C ILE A 340 3.22 -28.90 -11.32
N GLU A 341 3.71 -27.70 -11.08
CA GLU A 341 3.79 -26.63 -12.08
C GLU A 341 5.24 -26.16 -12.20
N ILE A 342 5.76 -26.19 -13.43
CA ILE A 342 7.13 -25.76 -13.73
C ILE A 342 7.08 -24.36 -14.31
N ALA A 343 7.90 -23.44 -13.84
CA ALA A 343 7.93 -22.08 -14.37
C ALA A 343 8.16 -22.07 -15.89
N HIS A 344 7.53 -21.14 -16.62
CA HIS A 344 7.55 -21.14 -18.08
C HIS A 344 8.97 -21.17 -18.67
N ARG A 345 9.91 -20.41 -18.06
CA ARG A 345 11.33 -20.37 -18.44
C ARG A 345 12.07 -21.71 -18.26
N TYR A 346 11.52 -22.62 -17.47
CA TYR A 346 12.11 -23.93 -17.17
C TYR A 346 11.33 -25.08 -17.82
N ALA A 347 10.24 -24.80 -18.53
CA ALA A 347 9.40 -25.80 -19.19
C ALA A 347 10.15 -26.73 -20.16
N ALA A 348 11.27 -26.26 -20.73
CA ALA A 348 12.11 -27.05 -21.63
C ALA A 348 12.91 -28.16 -20.90
N LEU A 349 13.00 -28.12 -19.57
CA LEU A 349 13.63 -29.16 -18.75
C LEU A 349 12.80 -30.44 -18.72
N ILE A 350 11.47 -30.33 -18.82
CA ILE A 350 10.60 -31.50 -18.72
C ILE A 350 10.53 -32.22 -20.07
N ARG A 351 11.22 -33.34 -20.10
CA ARG A 351 11.39 -34.27 -21.22
C ARG A 351 10.78 -35.62 -20.90
N GLU A 352 10.49 -36.43 -21.92
CA GLU A 352 9.93 -37.78 -21.77
C GLU A 352 10.69 -38.66 -20.77
N LYS A 353 12.03 -38.50 -20.67
CA LYS A 353 12.88 -39.30 -19.77
C LYS A 353 13.31 -38.55 -18.52
N THR A 354 12.63 -37.46 -18.18
CA THR A 354 12.87 -36.75 -16.92
C THR A 354 12.50 -37.65 -15.76
N VAL A 355 13.36 -37.67 -14.75
CA VAL A 355 13.15 -38.48 -13.55
C VAL A 355 12.97 -37.58 -12.36
N PHE A 356 12.05 -37.96 -11.48
CA PHE A 356 11.68 -37.22 -10.29
C PHE A 356 11.87 -38.09 -9.06
N TRP A 357 12.28 -37.51 -7.94
CA TRP A 357 12.32 -38.17 -6.64
C TRP A 357 11.97 -37.19 -5.54
N ASN A 358 11.43 -37.70 -4.44
CA ASN A 358 11.18 -36.91 -3.24
C ASN A 358 12.51 -36.59 -2.55
N VAL A 359 12.73 -35.33 -2.21
CA VAL A 359 13.82 -34.91 -1.33
C VAL A 359 13.24 -34.72 0.07
N SER A 360 13.34 -35.75 0.91
CA SER A 360 12.99 -35.67 2.34
C SER A 360 14.27 -35.44 3.17
N GLY A 361 14.23 -34.44 4.06
CA GLY A 361 15.40 -33.87 4.73
C GLY A 361 16.16 -34.76 5.73
N PHE A 362 15.89 -36.07 5.79
CA PHE A 362 16.60 -36.97 6.70
C PHE A 362 16.78 -38.37 6.10
N THR A 363 17.97 -38.62 5.56
CA THR A 363 18.51 -39.99 5.40
C THR A 363 19.86 -40.04 6.10
N ALA A 364 19.85 -40.51 7.36
CA ALA A 364 21.07 -40.82 8.08
C ALA A 364 21.40 -42.30 7.81
N ASP A 365 22.32 -42.57 6.88
CA ASP A 365 22.88 -43.91 6.72
C ASP A 365 23.88 -44.16 7.87
N LEU A 366 23.39 -44.71 8.98
CA LEU A 366 24.21 -45.10 10.14
C LEU A 366 24.78 -46.51 9.89
N GLY A 367 26.01 -46.58 9.39
CA GLY A 367 26.80 -47.81 9.30
C GLY A 367 27.61 -48.07 10.58
N LEU A 368 27.88 -49.35 10.89
CA LEU A 368 28.64 -49.80 12.08
C LEU A 368 30.12 -49.32 12.12
N THR A 369 30.59 -48.62 11.08
CA THR A 369 31.98 -48.14 10.94
C THR A 369 32.11 -46.62 10.83
N GLY A 370 31.03 -45.85 10.97
CA GLY A 370 31.07 -44.38 11.04
C GLY A 370 30.01 -43.66 10.21
N ILE A 371 29.95 -42.34 10.36
CA ILE A 371 29.04 -41.45 9.62
C ILE A 371 29.65 -41.20 8.23
N HIS A 372 29.11 -41.83 7.19
CA HIS A 372 29.44 -41.47 5.81
C HIS A 372 28.62 -40.26 5.36
N VAL A 373 29.14 -39.06 5.60
CA VAL A 373 28.57 -37.82 5.09
C VAL A 373 28.85 -37.73 3.59
N HIS A 374 27.86 -38.04 2.75
CA HIS A 374 27.95 -37.81 1.31
C HIS A 374 27.89 -36.29 1.02
N SER A 375 28.53 -35.84 -0.06
CA SER A 375 28.48 -34.44 -0.54
C SER A 375 27.07 -33.95 -0.93
N GLU A 376 26.07 -34.83 -0.86
CA GLU A 376 24.63 -34.54 -0.96
C GLU A 376 24.12 -33.69 0.22
N SER A 377 24.98 -33.39 1.21
CA SER A 377 24.65 -32.68 2.45
C SER A 377 24.06 -31.26 2.27
N LEU A 378 24.14 -30.66 1.07
CA LEU A 378 23.50 -29.36 0.81
C LEU A 378 22.03 -29.53 0.36
N GLN A 379 21.69 -30.64 -0.29
CA GLN A 379 20.31 -30.97 -0.68
C GLN A 379 19.53 -31.54 0.51
N SER A 380 20.21 -32.20 1.45
CA SER A 380 19.61 -32.64 2.72
C SER A 380 19.22 -31.48 3.65
N LEU A 381 19.73 -30.28 3.41
CA LEU A 381 19.33 -29.05 4.12
C LEU A 381 18.10 -28.38 3.49
N MET A 382 17.58 -28.88 2.36
CA MET A 382 16.37 -28.35 1.75
C MET A 382 15.15 -28.80 2.54
N ALA A 383 14.19 -27.89 2.73
CA ALA A 383 13.02 -28.05 3.60
C ALA A 383 11.97 -29.09 3.13
N GLY A 384 12.35 -30.07 2.31
CA GLY A 384 11.44 -30.95 1.59
C GLY A 384 11.25 -30.55 0.13
N GLY A 385 10.60 -31.43 -0.65
CA GLY A 385 10.11 -31.14 -2.00
C GLY A 385 10.39 -32.23 -3.02
N ILE A 386 10.44 -31.86 -4.30
CA ILE A 386 10.68 -32.79 -5.40
C ILE A 386 11.90 -32.35 -6.18
N ALA A 387 12.87 -33.23 -6.36
CA ALA A 387 13.99 -32.98 -7.26
C ALA A 387 13.78 -33.69 -8.59
N LEU A 388 14.32 -33.09 -9.66
CA LEU A 388 14.32 -33.68 -10.99
C LEU A 388 15.71 -33.69 -11.61
N ALA A 389 15.95 -34.68 -12.47
CA ALA A 389 17.12 -34.75 -13.33
C ALA A 389 16.71 -35.12 -14.75
N VAL A 390 17.49 -34.62 -15.71
CA VAL A 390 17.30 -34.91 -17.13
C VAL A 390 18.49 -35.74 -17.62
N PRO A 391 18.28 -36.96 -18.13
CA PRO A 391 19.37 -37.81 -18.59
C PRO A 391 20.04 -37.23 -19.85
N LYS A 392 21.27 -37.67 -20.13
CA LYS A 392 22.05 -37.26 -21.32
C LYS A 392 21.29 -37.42 -22.63
N LYS A 393 20.41 -38.41 -22.72
CA LYS A 393 19.47 -38.63 -23.83
C LYS A 393 18.06 -38.30 -23.34
N PRO A 394 17.64 -37.02 -23.35
CA PRO A 394 16.40 -36.57 -22.69
C PRO A 394 15.10 -37.09 -23.32
N GLY A 395 15.11 -37.38 -24.63
CA GLY A 395 13.87 -37.59 -25.39
C GLY A 395 13.21 -36.26 -25.78
N LYS A 396 11.95 -36.33 -26.24
CA LYS A 396 11.21 -35.13 -26.68
C LYS A 396 10.76 -34.30 -25.48
N LYS A 397 10.35 -33.05 -25.74
CA LYS A 397 9.69 -32.20 -24.74
C LYS A 397 8.36 -32.83 -24.34
N ALA A 398 8.12 -32.96 -23.05
CA ALA A 398 6.86 -33.48 -22.54
C ALA A 398 5.73 -32.46 -22.75
N ALA A 399 4.54 -32.94 -23.10
CA ALA A 399 3.34 -32.12 -23.18
C ALA A 399 2.83 -31.77 -21.77
N ALA A 400 2.16 -30.63 -21.61
CA ALA A 400 1.47 -30.33 -20.38
C ALA A 400 0.43 -31.44 -20.07
N GLY A 401 0.32 -31.82 -18.79
CA GLY A 401 -0.50 -32.94 -18.34
C GLY A 401 0.18 -34.30 -18.45
N SER A 402 1.40 -34.40 -18.99
CA SER A 402 2.12 -35.67 -19.03
C SER A 402 2.34 -36.23 -17.62
N VAL A 403 2.22 -37.54 -17.51
CA VAL A 403 2.34 -38.28 -16.27
C VAL A 403 3.73 -38.92 -16.16
N PHE A 404 4.34 -38.77 -14.99
CA PHE A 404 5.65 -39.33 -14.65
C PHE A 404 5.54 -40.18 -13.39
N LYS A 405 6.44 -41.14 -13.21
CA LYS A 405 6.52 -41.90 -11.97
C LYS A 405 7.62 -41.35 -11.06
N MET A 406 7.28 -41.17 -9.79
CA MET A 406 8.26 -40.84 -8.76
C MET A 406 9.19 -42.04 -8.54
N ARG A 407 10.49 -41.78 -8.42
CA ARG A 407 11.47 -42.78 -8.00
C ARG A 407 11.69 -42.68 -6.49
N ASP A 408 11.87 -43.84 -5.87
CA ASP A 408 12.19 -43.93 -4.45
C ASP A 408 13.57 -43.35 -4.12
N LYS A 409 14.51 -43.43 -5.08
CA LYS A 409 15.89 -42.93 -4.94
C LYS A 409 16.35 -42.21 -6.20
N PRO A 410 17.25 -41.21 -6.08
CA PRO A 410 17.88 -40.58 -7.23
C PRO A 410 18.64 -41.62 -8.08
N PRO A 411 18.68 -41.47 -9.42
CA PRO A 411 19.49 -42.35 -10.26
C PRO A 411 20.98 -42.24 -9.93
N LYS A 412 21.72 -43.36 -9.95
CA LYS A 412 23.17 -43.32 -9.74
C LYS A 412 23.86 -42.37 -10.72
N HIS A 413 24.74 -41.52 -10.20
CA HIS A 413 25.54 -40.55 -10.98
C HIS A 413 24.73 -39.54 -11.81
N TRP A 414 23.48 -39.25 -11.44
CA TRP A 414 22.63 -38.27 -12.13
C TRP A 414 23.26 -36.88 -12.21
N GLU A 415 24.10 -36.51 -11.24
CA GLU A 415 24.81 -35.23 -11.17
C GLU A 415 25.73 -34.99 -12.38
N ARG A 416 26.22 -36.08 -12.99
CA ARG A 416 27.06 -36.06 -14.20
C ARG A 416 26.23 -35.91 -15.48
N TRP A 417 24.90 -35.93 -15.39
CA TRP A 417 24.03 -35.69 -16.53
C TRP A 417 23.96 -34.18 -16.78
N ARG A 418 24.55 -33.77 -17.91
CA ARG A 418 24.59 -32.36 -18.35
C ARG A 418 24.04 -32.27 -19.78
N PRO A 419 22.74 -32.56 -20.00
CA PRO A 419 22.15 -32.40 -21.32
C PRO A 419 22.10 -30.92 -21.71
N GLU A 420 22.39 -30.61 -22.97
CA GLU A 420 22.26 -29.26 -23.50
C GLU A 420 20.80 -28.97 -23.82
N ILE A 421 20.18 -28.11 -23.01
CA ILE A 421 18.77 -27.73 -23.13
C ILE A 421 18.67 -26.21 -23.07
N SER A 422 18.21 -25.60 -24.17
CA SER A 422 17.90 -24.17 -24.22
C SER A 422 16.65 -23.85 -23.40
N LEU A 423 16.79 -22.95 -22.41
CA LEU A 423 15.73 -22.53 -21.47
C LEU A 423 15.04 -21.23 -21.92
N SER A 424 15.74 -20.36 -22.63
CA SER A 424 15.19 -19.27 -23.43
C SER A 424 15.21 -19.73 -24.89
N GLY A 425 14.30 -19.27 -25.74
CA GLY A 425 14.30 -19.57 -27.18
C GLY A 425 15.53 -19.05 -27.96
N GLN A 426 16.67 -18.84 -27.29
CA GLN A 426 17.97 -18.62 -27.92
C GLN A 426 18.77 -19.93 -27.95
N PRO A 427 19.51 -20.19 -29.04
CA PRO A 427 20.43 -21.33 -29.09
C PRO A 427 21.40 -21.26 -27.91
N ALA A 428 21.66 -22.41 -27.29
CA ALA A 428 22.74 -22.55 -26.30
C ALA A 428 24.00 -21.90 -26.88
N HIS A 429 24.71 -21.09 -26.09
CA HIS A 429 25.92 -20.42 -26.53
C HIS A 429 26.78 -21.37 -27.36
N SER A 430 26.84 -21.10 -28.67
CA SER A 430 27.72 -21.82 -29.57
C SER A 430 29.12 -21.62 -29.05
N ALA A 431 29.74 -22.69 -28.57
CA ALA A 431 31.18 -22.74 -28.42
C ALA A 431 31.78 -22.39 -29.79
N SER A 432 32.37 -21.21 -29.88
CA SER A 432 33.14 -20.80 -31.06
C SER A 432 34.27 -21.80 -31.26
N PRO A 433 34.42 -22.42 -32.45
CA PRO A 433 35.58 -23.25 -32.72
C PRO A 433 36.77 -22.31 -32.92
N ALA A 434 37.70 -22.32 -31.97
CA ALA A 434 38.99 -21.65 -32.13
C ALA A 434 39.73 -22.28 -33.31
N LYS A 435 39.65 -21.64 -34.47
CA LYS A 435 40.65 -21.81 -35.53
C LYS A 435 41.95 -21.19 -34.99
N SER A 436 42.93 -22.04 -34.68
CA SER A 436 44.33 -21.63 -34.53
C SER A 436 45.05 -22.00 -35.82
N ASN A 437 45.27 -20.99 -36.66
CA ASN A 437 46.42 -20.95 -37.55
C ASN A 437 47.33 -19.89 -36.94
N ASP A 438 48.55 -20.28 -36.55
CA ASP A 438 49.76 -19.72 -37.14
C ASP A 438 51.01 -20.25 -36.41
N SER A 439 51.89 -20.84 -37.20
CA SER A 439 53.26 -21.20 -36.83
C SER A 439 54.08 -19.94 -36.49
N PRO A 440 54.97 -19.98 -35.50
CA PRO A 440 55.90 -18.87 -35.26
C PRO A 440 57.14 -18.97 -36.16
N PRO A 441 57.74 -17.85 -36.60
CA PRO A 441 59.04 -17.86 -37.26
C PRO A 441 60.20 -17.95 -36.25
N ALA A 442 61.34 -18.39 -36.75
CA ALA A 442 62.54 -18.75 -36.01
C ALA A 442 63.40 -17.56 -35.53
N ALA A 443 64.00 -17.78 -34.35
CA ALA A 443 65.36 -17.48 -33.85
C ALA A 443 66.09 -16.15 -34.17
N GLU A 444 66.56 -15.48 -33.10
CA GLU A 444 67.97 -15.11 -32.83
C GLU A 444 68.07 -14.57 -31.38
N GLU A 445 68.83 -15.25 -30.49
CA GLU A 445 70.16 -14.82 -29.93
C GLU A 445 70.04 -13.72 -28.83
N LEU A 446 70.71 -13.72 -27.66
CA LEU A 446 71.85 -14.44 -27.09
C LEU A 446 71.89 -14.19 -25.55
N VAL A 447 72.42 -15.18 -24.81
CA VAL A 447 73.39 -15.07 -23.69
C VAL A 447 72.90 -14.75 -22.26
N HIS A 448 72.98 -15.83 -21.45
CA HIS A 448 73.59 -15.95 -20.12
C HIS A 448 73.71 -14.73 -19.19
N HIS A 449 73.13 -14.88 -17.99
CA HIS A 449 73.98 -14.99 -16.80
C HIS A 449 73.37 -15.89 -15.71
N LYS A 450 74.27 -16.53 -14.97
CA LYS A 450 74.10 -17.73 -14.15
C LYS A 450 74.52 -17.38 -12.71
N GLY A 451 73.77 -17.86 -11.71
CA GLY A 451 74.18 -17.91 -10.30
C GLY A 451 72.96 -18.10 -9.40
N LYS A 452 72.68 -19.30 -8.86
CA LYS A 452 73.15 -19.83 -7.55
C LYS A 452 72.82 -18.86 -6.39
N GLU A 453 72.25 -19.23 -5.25
CA GLU A 453 72.17 -20.50 -4.52
C GLU A 453 71.17 -20.35 -3.34
N ALA A 454 70.69 -21.49 -2.82
CA ALA A 454 70.40 -21.80 -1.42
C ALA A 454 69.45 -20.92 -0.54
N GLY A 455 68.24 -21.47 -0.31
CA GLY A 455 67.66 -21.85 1.00
C GLY A 455 67.66 -20.90 2.19
N GLU A 456 66.47 -20.65 2.77
CA GLU A 456 66.29 -20.73 4.23
C GLU A 456 64.80 -20.82 4.66
N LYS A 457 64.56 -21.65 5.68
CA LYS A 457 63.30 -21.75 6.45
C LYS A 457 63.24 -20.62 7.50
N LYS A 458 62.09 -19.97 7.70
CA LYS A 458 61.46 -19.77 9.04
C LYS A 458 60.18 -18.92 9.03
N LYS A 459 59.15 -19.50 9.66
CA LYS A 459 58.25 -18.97 10.71
C LYS A 459 57.77 -17.49 10.67
N SER A 460 56.45 -17.31 10.65
CA SER A 460 55.65 -16.60 11.69
C SER A 460 54.15 -16.74 11.35
N LYS A 461 53.36 -17.53 12.09
CA LYS A 461 52.56 -17.13 13.27
C LYS A 461 51.93 -15.72 13.22
N HIS A 462 50.62 -15.73 12.97
CA HIS A 462 49.53 -15.06 13.72
C HIS A 462 49.57 -13.55 13.99
N TRP A 463 48.58 -12.85 13.44
CA TRP A 463 47.76 -11.79 14.08
C TRP A 463 46.57 -11.51 13.12
N TYR A 464 45.31 -11.82 13.44
CA TYR A 464 44.29 -11.21 14.32
C TYR A 464 43.73 -9.83 13.89
N ARG A 465 42.39 -9.82 13.79
CA ARG A 465 41.38 -8.74 14.01
C ARG A 465 40.65 -8.28 12.73
N ARG A 466 39.35 -8.59 12.57
CA ARG A 466 38.15 -8.23 13.38
C ARG A 466 37.76 -6.78 13.13
N LEU A 467 36.70 -6.56 12.36
CA LEU A 467 35.75 -5.45 12.56
C LEU A 467 34.35 -5.90 12.13
N PHE A 468 33.45 -5.77 13.12
CA PHE A 468 31.99 -5.60 13.15
C PHE A 468 31.09 -6.29 12.14
#